data_AF-J2L418-F1
#
_entry.id   AF-J2L418-F1
#
_cell.length_a   1.000
_cell.length_b   1.000
_cell.length_c   1.000
_cell.angle_alpha   90.00
_cell.angle_beta   90.00
_cell.angle_gamma   90.00
#
_symmetry.space_group_name_H-M   'P 1'
#
loop_
_entity.id
_entity.type
_entity.pdbx_description
1 polymer ?
#
loop_
_entity_poly.entity_id
_entity_poly.type
_entity_poly.pdbx_seq_one_letter_code
_entity_poly.pdbx_strand_id
1 'polypeptide(L)'
;MQTVSMKADSDAFLSKAFWVSIHRDLPQRLDALARLAAERPDIFAFESSQKIAGRCNVSQTSVIRFAHHLGFDGFAEMKQVFQQGLRAAARKG
;
A
#
# COMPACT_ATOMS: atom_id res chain seq x y z
N MET A 1 -13.47 3.95 -15.75
CA MET A 1 -12.76 3.84 -14.46
C MET A 1 -11.34 3.41 -14.78
N GLN A 2 -10.37 4.33 -14.71
CA GLN A 2 -9.01 4.04 -15.13
C GLN A 2 -8.35 3.09 -14.12
N THR A 3 -8.20 1.82 -14.49
CA THR A 3 -7.22 0.92 -13.89
C THR A 3 -5.85 1.39 -14.35
N VAL A 4 -5.35 2.48 -13.78
CA VAL A 4 -3.95 2.84 -13.94
C VAL A 4 -3.17 1.63 -13.46
N SER A 5 -2.39 1.05 -14.36
CA SER A 5 -1.56 -0.11 -14.08
C SER A 5 -0.49 0.27 -13.05
N MET A 6 -0.86 0.31 -11.77
CA MET A 6 0.04 0.54 -10.63
C MET A 6 1.14 -0.53 -10.54
N LYS A 7 0.96 -1.63 -11.29
CA LYS A 7 1.94 -2.70 -11.53
C LYS A 7 3.20 -2.21 -12.24
N ALA A 8 3.12 -1.17 -13.07
CA ALA A 8 4.24 -0.73 -13.91
C ALA A 8 5.14 0.31 -13.24
N ASP A 9 4.64 1.05 -12.25
CA ASP A 9 5.37 2.18 -11.65
C ASP A 9 5.42 2.07 -10.12
N SER A 10 6.21 1.10 -9.64
CA SER A 10 6.48 0.93 -8.22
C SER A 10 7.20 2.13 -7.58
N ASP A 11 7.90 2.94 -8.39
CA ASP A 11 8.50 4.20 -7.95
C ASP A 11 7.43 5.26 -7.66
N ALA A 12 6.46 5.43 -8.57
CA ALA A 12 5.33 6.32 -8.35
C ALA A 12 4.45 5.87 -7.19
N PHE A 13 4.31 4.55 -6.98
CA PHE A 13 3.51 3.99 -5.88
C PHE A 13 4.05 4.36 -4.49
N LEU A 14 5.38 4.42 -4.32
CA LEU A 14 5.99 4.87 -3.05
C LEU A 14 6.07 6.38 -2.92
N SER A 15 5.71 7.14 -3.96
CA SER A 15 5.78 8.60 -3.93
C SER A 15 4.77 9.21 -2.96
N LYS A 16 5.15 10.32 -2.32
CA LYS A 16 4.25 11.11 -1.48
C LYS A 16 3.02 11.60 -2.26
N ALA A 17 3.20 11.92 -3.56
CA ALA A 17 2.12 12.43 -4.41
C ALA A 17 1.00 11.40 -4.59
N PHE A 18 1.34 10.12 -4.77
CA PHE A 18 0.38 9.03 -4.87
C PHE A 18 -0.49 8.96 -3.61
N TRP A 19 0.12 8.84 -2.43
CA TRP A 19 -0.63 8.70 -1.18
C TRP A 19 -1.49 9.92 -0.86
N VAL A 20 -1.02 11.14 -1.16
CA VAL A 20 -1.84 12.36 -1.04
C VAL A 20 -3.08 12.33 -1.94
N SER A 21 -2.96 11.82 -3.16
CA SER A 21 -4.11 11.72 -4.08
C SER A 21 -5.15 10.72 -3.58
N ILE A 22 -4.72 9.55 -3.10
CA ILE A 22 -5.58 8.47 -2.63
C ILE A 22 -6.32 8.84 -1.34
N HIS A 23 -5.70 9.59 -0.42
CA HIS A 23 -6.33 9.99 0.84
C HIS A 23 -7.65 10.78 0.66
N ARG A 24 -7.86 11.44 -0.48
CA ARG A 24 -9.10 12.19 -0.75
C ARG A 24 -10.32 11.28 -0.97
N ASP A 25 -10.09 10.09 -1.49
CA ASP A 25 -11.14 9.16 -1.92
C ASP A 25 -11.28 7.95 -0.97
N LEU A 26 -10.46 7.91 0.09
CA LEU A 26 -10.39 6.79 1.02
C LEU A 26 -11.43 6.90 2.15
N PRO A 27 -12.21 5.84 2.43
CA PRO A 27 -13.07 5.80 3.61
C PRO A 27 -12.27 5.97 4.91
N GLN A 28 -12.85 6.67 5.89
CA GLN A 28 -12.20 6.96 7.18
C GLN A 28 -11.63 5.73 7.90
N ARG A 29 -12.22 4.55 7.69
CA ARG A 29 -11.76 3.27 8.27
C ARG A 29 -10.46 2.72 7.65
N LEU A 30 -10.06 3.19 6.47
CA LEU A 30 -8.84 2.76 5.78
C LEU A 30 -7.70 3.77 5.92
N ASP A 31 -7.96 4.95 6.49
CA ASP A 31 -6.99 6.04 6.63
C ASP A 31 -5.73 5.61 7.41
N ALA A 32 -5.91 4.80 8.46
CA ALA A 32 -4.81 4.25 9.24
C ALA A 32 -3.87 3.35 8.41
N LEU A 33 -4.41 2.59 7.44
CA LEU A 33 -3.61 1.74 6.56
C LEU A 33 -2.85 2.58 5.54
N ALA A 34 -3.48 3.60 4.96
CA ALA A 34 -2.84 4.52 4.01
C ALA A 34 -1.72 5.34 4.67
N ARG A 35 -1.92 5.84 5.89
CA ARG A 35 -0.87 6.52 6.66
C ARG A 35 0.31 5.61 6.92
N LEU A 36 0.06 4.39 7.42
CA LEU A 36 1.12 3.42 7.68
C LEU A 36 1.89 3.05 6.40
N ALA A 37 1.19 2.90 5.27
CA ALA A 37 1.79 2.62 3.97
C ALA A 37 2.71 3.77 3.48
N ALA A 38 2.27 5.02 3.66
CA ALA A 38 3.02 6.20 3.26
C ALA A 38 4.24 6.46 4.16
N GLU A 39 4.11 6.27 5.47
CA GLU A 39 5.17 6.54 6.45
C GLU A 39 6.17 5.39 6.56
N ARG A 40 5.69 4.14 6.48
CA ARG A 40 6.45 2.91 6.74
C ARG A 40 6.20 1.84 5.67
N PRO A 41 6.60 2.09 4.41
CA PRO A 41 6.42 1.14 3.31
C PRO A 41 7.12 -0.21 3.55
N ASP A 42 8.15 -0.25 4.38
CA ASP A 42 8.85 -1.46 4.82
C ASP A 42 7.92 -2.44 5.54
N ILE A 43 6.97 -1.93 6.33
CA ILE A 43 6.02 -2.77 7.06
C ILE A 43 5.13 -3.53 6.08
N PHE A 44 4.62 -2.87 5.04
CA PHE A 44 3.83 -3.52 4.00
C PHE A 44 4.66 -4.46 3.12
N ALA A 45 5.94 -4.16 2.92
CA ALA A 45 6.85 -5.00 2.15
C ALA A 45 7.22 -6.31 2.87
N PHE A 46 7.29 -6.33 4.20
CA PHE A 46 7.89 -7.47 4.94
C PHE A 46 6.95 -8.15 5.92
N GLU A 47 5.98 -7.45 6.51
CA GLU A 47 5.07 -8.05 7.49
C GLU A 47 3.89 -8.81 6.85
N SER A 48 3.16 -9.58 7.68
CA SER A 48 1.92 -10.24 7.27
C SER A 48 0.73 -9.30 7.39
N SER A 49 -0.34 -9.57 6.65
CA SER A 49 -1.57 -8.79 6.75
C SER A 49 -2.18 -8.83 8.14
N GLN A 50 -2.02 -9.91 8.90
CA GLN A 50 -2.44 -9.98 10.31
C GLN A 50 -1.68 -8.99 11.20
N LYS A 51 -0.35 -8.89 11.07
CA LYS A 51 0.45 -7.94 11.87
C LYS A 51 0.12 -6.50 11.52
N ILE A 52 -0.02 -6.19 10.23
CA ILE A 52 -0.42 -4.87 9.74
C ILE A 52 -1.80 -4.50 10.28
N ALA A 53 -2.76 -5.43 10.24
CA ALA A 53 -4.10 -5.23 10.77
C ALA A 53 -4.07 -4.86 12.27
N GLY A 54 -3.25 -5.58 13.06
CA GLY A 54 -3.05 -5.28 14.48
C GLY A 54 -2.46 -3.88 14.73
N ARG A 55 -1.49 -3.45 13.92
CA ARG A 55 -0.89 -2.11 14.02
C ARG A 55 -1.89 -0.98 13.76
N CYS A 56 -2.81 -1.21 12.83
CA CYS A 56 -3.82 -0.22 12.45
C CYS A 56 -5.14 -0.37 13.23
N ASN A 57 -5.23 -1.31 14.18
CA ASN A 57 -6.46 -1.65 14.91
C ASN A 57 -7.65 -1.95 13.96
N VAL A 58 -7.38 -2.71 12.90
CA VAL A 58 -8.38 -3.16 11.91
C VAL A 58 -8.37 -4.68 11.79
N SER A 59 -9.33 -5.25 11.06
CA SER A 59 -9.32 -6.67 10.74
C SER A 59 -8.37 -6.99 9.58
N GLN A 60 -7.91 -8.24 9.49
CA GLN A 60 -7.15 -8.71 8.33
C GLN A 60 -7.93 -8.52 7.02
N THR A 61 -9.24 -8.72 7.04
CA THR A 61 -10.13 -8.47 5.89
C THR A 61 -10.09 -7.01 5.44
N SER A 62 -9.96 -6.05 6.37
CA SER A 62 -9.78 -4.63 6.00
C SER A 62 -8.49 -4.39 5.22
N VAL A 63 -7.41 -5.11 5.55
CA VAL A 63 -6.13 -5.02 4.80
C VAL A 63 -6.29 -5.58 3.37
N ILE A 64 -7.05 -6.67 3.21
CA ILE A 64 -7.34 -7.24 1.88
C ILE A 64 -8.23 -6.28 1.07
N ARG A 65 -9.28 -5.72 1.68
CA ARG A 65 -10.14 -4.71 1.03
C ARG A 65 -9.39 -3.45 0.66
N PHE A 66 -8.42 -3.04 1.47
CA PHE A 66 -7.53 -1.92 1.16
C PHE A 66 -6.70 -2.21 -0.10
N ALA A 67 -6.14 -3.41 -0.23
CA ALA A 67 -5.43 -3.82 -1.46
C ALA A 67 -6.36 -3.74 -2.69
N HIS A 68 -7.58 -4.26 -2.58
CA HIS A 68 -8.56 -4.20 -3.66
C HIS A 68 -9.00 -2.77 -4.00
N HIS A 69 -9.15 -1.90 -3.00
CA HIS A 69 -9.48 -0.49 -3.20
C HIS A 69 -8.38 0.23 -3.99
N LEU A 70 -7.12 -0.16 -3.79
CA LEU A 70 -5.97 0.31 -4.56
C LEU A 70 -5.82 -0.39 -5.93
N GLY A 71 -6.74 -1.28 -6.31
CA GLY A 71 -6.72 -1.97 -7.60
C GLY A 71 -5.83 -3.23 -7.67
N PHE A 72 -5.43 -3.78 -6.53
CA PHE A 72 -4.72 -5.06 -6.47
C PHE A 72 -5.68 -6.25 -6.32
N ASP A 73 -5.25 -7.43 -6.77
CA ASP A 73 -5.98 -8.69 -6.63
C ASP A 73 -5.90 -9.25 -5.20
N GLY A 74 -5.10 -8.64 -4.33
CA GLY A 74 -5.05 -8.93 -2.90
C GLY A 74 -3.78 -8.42 -2.22
N PHE A 75 -3.65 -8.73 -0.93
CA PHE A 75 -2.52 -8.26 -0.13
C PHE A 75 -1.15 -8.78 -0.63
N ALA A 76 -1.09 -10.01 -1.14
CA ALA A 76 0.15 -10.61 -1.62
C ALA A 76 0.73 -9.82 -2.82
N GLU A 77 -0.13 -9.44 -3.76
CA GLU A 77 0.27 -8.64 -4.92
C GLU A 77 0.72 -7.23 -4.50
N MET A 78 -0.06 -6.55 -3.65
CA MET A 78 0.33 -5.25 -3.08
C MET A 78 1.69 -5.32 -2.38
N LYS A 79 1.93 -6.36 -1.57
CA LYS A 79 3.21 -6.59 -0.87
C LYS A 79 4.39 -6.70 -1.85
N GLN A 80 4.21 -7.35 -3.00
CA GLN A 80 5.25 -7.44 -4.02
C GLN A 80 5.60 -6.06 -4.60
N VAL A 81 4.61 -5.19 -4.83
CA VAL A 81 4.87 -3.83 -5.33
C VAL A 81 5.65 -3.00 -4.31
N PHE A 82 5.31 -3.07 -3.02
CA PHE A 82 6.11 -2.43 -1.96
C PHE A 82 7.56 -2.94 -1.95
N GLN A 83 7.77 -4.26 -2.06
CA GLN A 83 9.11 -4.84 -2.13
C GLN A 83 9.90 -4.37 -3.35
N GLN A 84 9.25 -4.28 -4.51
CA GLN A 84 9.87 -3.81 -5.76
C GLN A 84 10.27 -2.34 -5.66
N GLY A 85 9.37 -1.49 -5.16
CA GLY A 85 9.65 -0.05 -4.98
C GLY A 85 10.80 0.19 -4.01
N LEU A 86 10.86 -0.53 -2.89
CA LEU A 86 11.98 -0.41 -1.94
C LEU A 86 13.31 -0.89 -2.53
N ARG A 87 13.30 -1.99 -3.30
CA ARG A 87 14.49 -2.46 -4.04
C ARG A 87 14.94 -1.47 -5.12
N ALA A 88 14.00 -0.79 -5.78
CA ALA A 88 14.31 0.25 -6.77
C ALA A 88 14.93 1.48 -6.10
N ALA A 89 14.36 1.94 -4.98
CA ALA A 89 14.89 3.05 -4.20
C ALA A 89 16.32 2.78 -3.67
N ALA A 90 16.57 1.56 -3.17
CA ALA A 90 17.89 1.18 -2.64
C ALA A 90 19.01 1.16 -3.70
N ARG A 91 18.68 1.03 -4.99
CA ARG A 91 19.66 1.07 -6.10
C ARG A 91 19.99 2.50 -6.56
N LYS A 92 19.21 3.49 -6.13
CA LYS A 92 19.33 4.90 -6.55
C LYS A 92 20.15 5.75 -5.57
N GLY A 93 20.59 5.19 -4.45
CA GLY A 93 21.53 5.81 -3.50
C GLY A 93 22.90 5.18 -3.63
#